data_AF-H0FTE9-F1
#
_entry.id   AF-H0FTE9-F1
#
_cell.length_a   1.000
_cell.length_b   1.000
_cell.length_c   1.000
_cell.angle_alpha   90.00
_cell.angle_beta   90.00
_cell.angle_gamma   90.00
#
_symmetry.space_group_name_H-M   'P 1'
#
loop_
_entity.id
_entity.type
_entity.pdbx_description
1 polymer ?
#
loop_
_entity_poly.entity_id
_entity_poly.type
_entity_poly.pdbx_seq_one_letter_code
_entity_poly.pdbx_strand_id
1 'polypeptide(L)'
;MRTKTTKTTTTAAFSYNYEEEGIGHTTRDLLESSAAHIFDLGRRTTEQTFELGDHLAKAADLLADGRFDKWVKMRCGLAPRSGRNYMAVFRNLGHVRDELVDLSVGATVLFYLSSATDDQVKAAIAFAEENGRLQVADVRAILAGGEEGGDKAEKDDQFFTGGVGGLKVLIAAKIRDGLKVFIEHVVTICKAVEAALSRSRVIKEALAKEIQDIARVARQELESLALFIQPELDLGRNTRPTKFPKKTGWAEVNDTLYTLGGVDGWPKSKEMPDWLRLHVLPVLGWAVSKERKPEWPLAAPTAPASELAVPAEADSVGDRHYSEPAMPDEVSTDADVPDEVTDRFGAALEEATGGFMTVSREAPRNRKQFAKVPELADDSVAEAELVPAVTP
;
A
#
# COMPACT_ATOMS: atom_id res chain seq x y z
N MET A 1 46.40 -13.54 3.24
CA MET A 1 45.10 -13.30 3.91
C MET A 1 45.18 -12.00 4.68
N ARG A 2 44.59 -10.91 4.16
CA ARG A 2 44.50 -9.61 4.84
C ARG A 2 43.03 -9.44 5.26
N THR A 3 42.76 -9.57 6.55
CA THR A 3 41.47 -9.24 7.14
C THR A 3 41.32 -7.71 7.13
N LYS A 4 40.37 -7.21 6.33
CA LYS A 4 39.97 -5.79 6.37
C LYS A 4 39.03 -5.62 7.56
N THR A 5 39.53 -5.04 8.64
CA THR A 5 38.69 -4.48 9.72
C THR A 5 38.05 -3.20 9.19
N THR A 6 36.73 -3.23 9.01
CA THR A 6 35.91 -2.07 8.67
C THR A 6 35.94 -1.09 9.85
N LYS A 7 36.71 -0.01 9.73
CA LYS A 7 36.62 1.15 10.63
C LYS A 7 35.35 1.92 10.28
N THR A 8 34.33 1.81 11.14
CA THR A 8 33.20 2.73 11.17
C THR A 8 33.74 4.14 11.38
N THR A 9 33.62 4.98 10.36
CA THR A 9 34.09 6.37 10.40
C THR A 9 33.07 7.19 11.17
N THR A 10 33.37 7.48 12.44
CA THR A 10 32.60 8.39 13.28
C THR A 10 32.71 9.82 12.73
N THR A 11 31.62 10.36 12.21
CA THR A 11 31.50 11.77 11.84
C THR A 11 31.77 12.65 13.07
N ALA A 12 32.75 13.55 12.97
CA ALA A 12 33.27 14.39 14.05
C ALA A 12 32.27 15.41 14.65
N ALA A 13 31.01 15.45 14.20
CA ALA A 13 29.99 16.38 14.68
C ALA A 13 29.30 15.94 15.99
N PHE A 14 29.62 14.76 16.53
CA PHE A 14 28.93 14.17 17.68
C PHE A 14 29.91 13.54 18.70
N SER A 15 31.08 14.11 18.95
CA SER A 15 32.04 13.49 19.89
C SER A 15 31.63 13.74 21.35
N TYR A 16 30.95 12.79 21.98
CA TYR A 16 30.89 12.71 23.44
C TYR A 16 32.18 12.05 23.93
N ASN A 17 32.93 12.75 24.78
CA ASN A 17 34.19 12.23 25.29
C ASN A 17 33.94 11.29 26.48
N TYR A 18 33.83 10.01 26.20
CA TYR A 18 33.59 8.98 27.22
C TYR A 18 34.74 8.86 28.25
N GLU A 19 35.98 9.16 27.84
CA GLU A 19 37.17 9.05 28.69
C GLU A 19 37.22 10.15 29.76
N GLU A 20 36.87 11.39 29.38
CA GLU A 20 36.72 12.51 30.32
C GLU A 20 35.61 12.30 31.34
N GLU A 21 34.58 11.54 30.98
CA GLU A 21 33.42 11.23 31.82
C GLU A 21 33.63 9.97 32.69
N GLY A 22 34.83 9.37 32.64
CA GLY A 22 35.20 8.19 33.43
C GLY A 22 34.44 6.92 33.04
N ILE A 23 33.98 6.82 31.79
CA ILE A 23 33.17 5.69 31.30
C ILE A 23 34.10 4.63 30.67
N GLY A 24 34.06 3.42 31.22
CA GLY A 24 34.84 2.28 30.72
C GLY A 24 34.40 1.80 29.33
N HIS A 25 35.29 1.08 28.63
CA HIS A 25 35.07 0.60 27.26
C HIS A 25 33.79 -0.23 27.08
N THR A 26 33.46 -1.10 28.04
CA THR A 26 32.26 -1.94 27.98
C THR A 26 30.97 -1.12 28.02
N THR A 27 30.89 -0.12 28.89
CA THR A 27 29.75 0.81 28.98
C THR A 27 29.66 1.70 27.74
N ARG A 28 30.80 2.14 27.21
CA ARG A 28 30.86 2.90 25.96
C ARG A 28 30.27 2.13 24.79
N ASP A 29 30.61 0.86 24.63
CA ASP A 29 30.11 0.04 23.51
C ASP A 29 28.58 -0.16 23.59
N LEU A 30 28.03 -0.35 24.80
CA LEU A 30 26.59 -0.41 25.02
C LEU A 30 25.88 0.91 24.69
N LEU A 31 26.48 2.04 25.08
CA LEU A 31 25.95 3.36 24.77
C LEU A 31 25.99 3.64 23.27
N GLU A 32 27.08 3.31 22.59
CA GLU A 32 27.20 3.47 21.14
C GLU A 32 26.23 2.56 20.37
N SER A 33 25.98 1.34 20.85
CA SER A 33 24.93 0.47 20.29
C SER A 33 23.55 1.09 20.41
N SER A 34 23.20 1.64 21.59
CA SER A 34 21.93 2.34 21.79
C SER A 34 21.82 3.61 20.94
N ALA A 35 22.91 4.38 20.80
CA ALA A 35 22.94 5.55 19.93
C ALA A 35 22.72 5.20 18.46
N ALA A 36 23.34 4.12 17.97
CA ALA A 36 23.15 3.64 16.60
C ALA A 36 21.69 3.28 16.32
N HIS A 37 21.06 2.51 17.22
CA HIS A 37 19.64 2.21 17.12
C HIS A 37 18.76 3.47 17.13
N ILE A 38 19.06 4.45 17.99
CA ILE A 38 18.34 5.73 18.04
C ILE A 38 18.44 6.50 16.70
N PHE A 39 19.58 6.44 16.03
CA PHE A 39 19.78 7.11 14.73
C PHE A 39 19.08 6.39 13.57
N ASP A 40 19.10 5.06 13.57
CA ASP A 40 18.47 4.26 12.51
C ASP A 40 16.94 4.37 12.53
N LEU A 41 16.36 4.72 13.69
CA LEU A 41 14.94 5.01 13.86
C LEU A 41 14.56 6.34 13.18
N GLY A 42 14.31 6.29 11.87
CA GLY A 42 13.89 7.42 11.02
C GLY A 42 12.50 8.00 11.34
N ARG A 43 11.49 7.76 10.47
CA ARG A 43 10.12 8.25 10.70
C ARG A 43 9.46 7.45 11.83
N ARG A 44 9.43 8.04 13.03
CA ARG A 44 8.97 7.42 14.29
C ARG A 44 7.50 7.01 14.24
N THR A 45 7.24 5.71 14.03
CA THR A 45 5.94 5.09 14.31
C THR A 45 5.68 5.00 15.82
N THR A 46 4.48 4.60 16.23
CA THR A 46 4.16 4.35 17.64
C THR A 46 5.09 3.29 18.23
N GLU A 47 5.30 2.17 17.53
CA GLU A 47 6.20 1.09 17.92
C GLU A 47 7.64 1.60 18.13
N GLN A 48 8.15 2.38 17.18
CA GLN A 48 9.48 2.98 17.25
C GLN A 48 9.61 4.02 18.37
N THR A 49 8.51 4.65 18.79
CA THR A 49 8.49 5.57 19.94
C THR A 49 8.77 4.82 21.23
N PHE A 50 8.22 3.62 21.39
CA PHE A 50 8.51 2.73 22.53
C PHE A 50 9.94 2.18 22.48
N GLU A 51 10.41 1.72 21.31
CA GLU A 51 11.79 1.24 21.13
C GLU A 51 12.81 2.32 21.46
N LEU A 52 12.56 3.54 21.00
CA LEU A 52 13.39 4.70 21.32
C LEU A 52 13.42 4.96 22.83
N GLY A 53 12.27 4.88 23.50
CA GLY A 53 12.17 5.02 24.95
C GLY A 53 12.95 3.95 25.72
N ASP A 54 12.92 2.70 25.25
CA ASP A 54 13.68 1.57 25.83
C ASP A 54 15.19 1.79 25.71
N HIS A 55 15.69 2.11 24.52
CA HIS A 55 17.13 2.40 24.31
C HIS A 55 17.61 3.59 25.15
N LEU A 56 16.78 4.63 25.28
CA LEU A 56 17.09 5.78 26.14
C LEU A 56 17.06 5.41 27.62
N ALA A 57 16.13 4.54 28.06
CA ALA A 57 16.07 4.07 29.43
C ALA A 57 17.31 3.24 29.80
N LYS A 58 17.70 2.29 28.93
CA LYS A 58 18.93 1.50 29.08
C LYS A 58 20.18 2.40 29.15
N ALA A 59 20.26 3.43 28.32
CA ALA A 59 21.37 4.39 28.35
C ALA A 59 21.38 5.23 29.63
N ALA A 60 20.20 5.64 30.13
CA ALA A 60 20.08 6.37 31.39
C ALA A 60 20.54 5.53 32.59
N ASP A 61 20.21 4.24 32.63
CA ASP A 61 20.63 3.34 33.71
C ASP A 61 22.16 3.14 33.77
N LEU A 62 22.83 3.29 32.62
CA LEU A 62 24.30 3.22 32.52
C LEU A 62 24.99 4.56 32.84
N LEU A 63 24.26 5.68 32.86
CA LEU A 63 24.80 7.03 32.99
C LEU A 63 24.29 7.69 34.28
N ALA A 64 25.14 7.77 35.30
CA ALA A 64 24.78 8.45 36.57
C ALA A 64 24.38 9.93 36.38
N ASP A 65 23.59 10.44 37.33
CA ASP A 65 22.82 11.69 37.28
C ASP A 65 23.58 12.88 36.68
N GLY A 66 23.03 13.40 35.57
CA GLY A 66 23.53 14.56 34.83
C GLY A 66 24.28 14.23 33.53
N ARG A 67 24.90 13.04 33.43
CA ARG A 67 25.64 12.64 32.23
C ARG A 67 24.72 12.24 31.07
N PHE A 68 23.55 11.70 31.39
CA PHE A 68 22.53 11.33 30.41
C PHE A 68 22.11 12.52 29.53
N ASP A 69 21.82 13.68 30.10
CA ASP A 69 21.38 14.86 29.35
C ASP A 69 22.43 15.33 28.34
N LYS A 70 23.70 15.35 28.76
CA LYS A 70 24.83 15.69 27.89
C LYS A 70 25.01 14.63 26.81
N TRP A 71 24.89 13.36 27.14
CA TRP A 71 25.00 12.25 26.20
C TRP A 71 23.88 12.26 25.16
N VAL A 72 22.61 12.39 25.55
CA VAL A 72 21.47 12.45 24.63
C VAL A 72 21.59 13.63 23.66
N LYS A 73 22.04 14.79 24.15
CA LYS A 73 22.24 15.98 23.31
C LYS A 73 23.39 15.78 22.32
N MET A 74 24.55 15.31 22.81
CA MET A 74 25.79 15.26 22.04
C MET A 74 25.93 14.01 21.17
N ARG A 75 25.32 12.89 21.55
CA ARG A 75 25.34 11.63 20.80
C ARG A 75 24.08 11.41 20.00
N CYS A 76 22.90 11.63 20.56
CA CYS A 76 21.64 11.30 19.88
C CYS A 76 21.03 12.49 19.13
N GLY A 77 21.56 13.71 19.30
CA GLY A 77 21.01 14.92 18.69
C GLY A 77 19.61 15.31 19.19
N LEU A 78 19.18 14.76 20.33
CA LEU A 78 17.86 15.02 20.91
C LEU A 78 17.97 16.05 22.04
N ALA A 79 16.92 16.86 22.20
CA ALA A 79 16.80 17.68 23.41
C ALA A 79 16.64 16.77 24.64
N PRO A 80 17.30 17.05 25.78
CA PRO A 80 17.18 16.22 26.98
C PRO A 80 15.74 16.04 27.47
N ARG A 81 14.88 17.05 27.29
CA ARG A 81 13.45 16.96 27.59
C ARG A 81 12.75 15.94 26.70
N SER A 82 13.02 15.93 25.39
CA SER A 82 12.46 14.94 24.47
C SER A 82 12.91 13.54 24.83
N GLY A 83 14.19 13.34 25.19
CA GLY A 83 14.70 12.05 25.66
C GLY A 83 13.92 11.51 26.86
N ARG A 84 13.68 12.36 27.87
CA ARG A 84 12.86 12.00 29.04
C ARG A 84 11.41 11.66 28.69
N ASN A 85 10.79 12.40 27.76
CA ASN A 85 9.43 12.11 27.33
C ASN A 85 9.32 10.72 26.67
N TYR A 86 10.26 10.34 25.81
CA TYR A 86 10.29 8.99 25.23
C TYR A 86 10.49 7.91 26.29
N MET A 87 11.38 8.13 27.26
CA MET A 87 11.53 7.22 28.39
C MET A 87 10.26 7.10 29.23
N ALA A 88 9.55 8.21 29.47
CA ALA A 88 8.30 8.21 30.21
C ALA A 88 7.21 7.42 29.48
N VAL A 89 7.12 7.53 28.15
CA VAL A 89 6.23 6.70 27.32
C VAL A 89 6.54 5.22 27.52
N PHE A 90 7.81 4.82 27.38
CA PHE A 90 8.20 3.42 27.56
C PHE A 90 7.90 2.89 28.97
N ARG A 91 8.26 3.65 30.00
CA ARG A 91 8.11 3.23 31.41
C ARG A 91 6.66 3.18 31.86
N ASN A 92 5.86 4.19 31.50
CA ASN A 92 4.52 4.36 32.06
C ASN A 92 3.44 3.71 31.18
N LEU A 93 3.61 3.71 29.86
CA LEU A 93 2.63 3.15 28.92
C LEU A 93 3.04 1.77 28.39
N GLY A 94 4.17 1.20 28.83
CA GLY A 94 4.66 -0.08 28.34
C GLY A 94 3.67 -1.23 28.49
N HIS A 95 2.80 -1.17 29.52
CA HIS A 95 1.78 -2.18 29.79
C HIS A 95 0.60 -2.17 28.80
N VAL A 96 0.31 -1.02 28.17
CA VAL A 96 -0.71 -0.83 27.12
C VAL A 96 -0.07 -0.56 25.75
N ARG A 97 1.22 -0.93 25.59
CA ARG A 97 1.98 -0.64 24.37
C ARG A 97 1.26 -1.14 23.12
N ASP A 98 0.79 -2.37 23.15
CA ASP A 98 0.26 -3.01 21.95
C ASP A 98 -1.06 -2.35 21.50
N GLU A 99 -1.96 -2.02 22.43
CA GLU A 99 -3.19 -1.26 22.15
C GLU A 99 -2.88 0.10 21.50
N LEU A 100 -1.89 0.84 22.02
CA LEU A 100 -1.49 2.14 21.49
C LEU A 100 -0.80 2.05 20.12
N VAL A 101 -0.12 0.94 19.84
CA VAL A 101 0.48 0.66 18.52
C VAL A 101 -0.59 0.33 17.49
N ASP A 102 -1.58 -0.46 17.86
CA ASP A 102 -2.68 -0.86 16.96
C ASP A 102 -3.51 0.36 16.55
N LEU A 103 -3.73 1.28 17.51
CA LEU A 103 -4.36 2.57 17.27
C LEU A 103 -3.47 3.58 16.54
N SER A 104 -2.21 3.22 16.21
CA SER A 104 -1.23 4.10 15.54
C SER A 104 -1.10 5.47 16.20
N VAL A 105 -1.13 5.52 17.53
CA VAL A 105 -1.14 6.78 18.31
C VAL A 105 0.16 7.55 18.10
N GLY A 106 0.06 8.81 17.70
CA GLY A 106 1.24 9.65 17.43
C GLY A 106 2.06 9.97 18.68
N ALA A 107 3.39 10.13 18.53
CA ALA A 107 4.33 10.37 19.63
C ALA A 107 3.95 11.51 20.57
N THR A 108 3.42 12.62 20.04
CA THR A 108 2.98 13.76 20.87
C THR A 108 1.82 13.39 21.79
N VAL A 109 0.89 12.55 21.33
CA VAL A 109 -0.24 12.07 22.13
C VAL A 109 0.26 11.12 23.22
N LEU A 110 1.20 10.23 22.88
CA LEU A 110 1.87 9.36 23.85
C LEU A 110 2.57 10.17 24.95
N PHE A 111 3.18 11.32 24.63
CA PHE A 111 3.79 12.17 25.65
C PHE A 111 2.76 12.70 26.66
N TYR A 112 1.57 13.10 26.22
CA TYR A 112 0.50 13.52 27.13
C TYR A 112 -0.01 12.35 27.97
N LEU A 113 -0.25 11.19 27.34
CA LEU A 113 -0.70 9.98 28.04
C LEU A 113 0.33 9.46 29.04
N SER A 114 1.63 9.67 28.80
CA SER A 114 2.68 9.20 29.71
C SER A 114 2.63 9.83 31.11
N SER A 115 1.92 10.95 31.26
CA SER A 115 1.65 11.60 32.55
C SER A 115 0.25 11.37 33.10
N ALA A 116 -0.58 10.61 32.38
CA ALA A 116 -1.96 10.33 32.75
C ALA A 116 -2.07 9.20 33.78
N THR A 117 -3.21 9.11 34.46
CA THR A 117 -3.54 7.93 35.28
C THR A 117 -3.97 6.76 34.39
N ASP A 118 -3.87 5.52 34.88
CA ASP A 118 -4.27 4.33 34.14
C ASP A 118 -5.73 4.38 33.66
N ASP A 119 -6.63 4.97 34.46
CA ASP A 119 -8.03 5.13 34.09
C ASP A 119 -8.22 6.12 32.93
N GLN A 120 -7.44 7.20 32.92
CA GLN A 120 -7.44 8.17 31.81
C GLN A 120 -6.85 7.57 30.54
N VAL A 121 -5.82 6.72 30.66
CA VAL A 121 -5.24 5.98 29.53
C VAL A 121 -6.27 5.03 28.93
N LYS A 122 -6.98 4.24 29.76
CA LYS A 122 -8.06 3.36 29.30
C LYS A 122 -9.19 4.14 28.61
N ALA A 123 -9.59 5.27 29.17
CA ALA A 123 -10.61 6.13 28.56
C ALA A 123 -10.16 6.66 27.19
N ALA A 124 -8.89 7.04 27.04
CA ALA A 124 -8.32 7.49 25.78
C ALA A 124 -8.24 6.37 24.72
N ILE A 125 -7.91 5.14 25.15
CA ILE A 125 -7.91 3.97 24.26
C ILE A 125 -9.33 3.66 23.79
N ALA A 126 -10.30 3.57 24.69
CA ALA A 126 -11.70 3.32 24.34
C ALA A 126 -12.26 4.38 23.38
N PHE A 127 -11.94 5.66 23.63
CA PHE A 127 -12.30 6.75 22.73
C PHE A 127 -11.69 6.56 21.33
N ALA A 128 -10.43 6.16 21.25
CA ALA A 128 -9.72 5.95 20.00
C ALA A 128 -10.27 4.74 19.23
N GLU A 129 -10.63 3.65 19.90
CA GLU A 129 -11.26 2.47 19.30
C GLU A 129 -12.61 2.81 18.65
N GLU A 130 -13.41 3.66 19.30
CA GLU A 130 -14.70 4.09 18.77
C GLU A 130 -14.56 5.09 17.61
N ASN A 131 -13.57 5.99 17.68
CA ASN A 131 -13.43 7.12 16.76
C ASN A 131 -12.34 6.93 15.68
N GLY A 132 -11.65 5.80 15.70
CA GLY A 132 -10.59 5.39 14.77
C GLY A 132 -9.28 6.20 14.87
N ARG A 133 -9.19 7.18 15.76
CA ARG A 133 -7.99 8.00 15.98
C ARG A 133 -8.03 8.73 17.30
N LEU A 134 -6.85 9.07 17.82
CA LEU A 134 -6.68 9.87 19.04
C LEU A 134 -5.85 11.13 18.74
N GLN A 135 -6.44 12.31 18.89
CA GLN A 135 -5.74 13.59 18.74
C GLN A 135 -5.31 14.16 20.10
N VAL A 136 -4.37 15.11 20.08
CA VAL A 136 -3.91 15.81 21.29
C VAL A 136 -5.05 16.55 22.00
N ALA A 137 -6.00 17.11 21.24
CA ALA A 137 -7.16 17.79 21.81
C ALA A 137 -8.07 16.82 22.59
N ASP A 138 -8.35 15.65 22.01
CA ASP A 138 -9.17 14.60 22.64
C ASP A 138 -8.53 14.14 23.95
N VAL A 139 -7.21 13.87 23.94
CA VAL A 139 -6.49 13.49 25.16
C VAL A 139 -6.54 14.60 26.21
N ARG A 140 -6.35 15.87 25.83
CA ARG A 140 -6.45 16.97 26.79
C ARG A 140 -7.84 17.07 27.41
N ALA A 141 -8.90 16.85 26.64
CA ALA A 141 -10.27 16.84 27.15
C ALA A 141 -10.49 15.68 28.14
N ILE A 142 -10.01 14.47 27.81
CA ILE A 142 -10.09 13.29 28.67
C ILE A 142 -9.27 13.50 29.96
N LEU A 143 -8.08 14.09 29.87
CA LEU A 143 -7.22 14.38 31.02
C LEU A 143 -7.76 15.48 31.93
N ALA A 144 -8.58 16.40 31.40
CA ALA A 144 -9.18 17.50 32.16
C ALA A 144 -10.36 17.07 33.04
N GLY A 145 -10.73 15.79 33.07
CA GLY A 145 -11.74 15.26 33.99
C GLY A 145 -13.16 15.19 33.43
N GLY A 146 -13.31 15.11 32.10
CA GLY A 146 -14.57 14.70 31.47
C GLY A 146 -15.74 15.66 31.72
N GLU A 147 -15.63 16.89 31.21
CA GLU A 147 -16.82 17.48 30.60
C GLU A 147 -16.90 16.90 29.19
N GLU A 148 -18.01 16.22 28.90
CA GLU A 148 -18.35 15.78 27.55
C GLU A 148 -18.05 16.89 26.56
N GLY A 149 -17.17 16.57 25.60
CA GLY A 149 -17.04 17.24 24.31
C GLY A 149 -17.07 18.77 24.39
N GLY A 150 -15.90 19.38 24.61
CA GLY A 150 -15.68 20.76 24.19
C GLY A 150 -16.24 20.92 22.78
N ASP A 151 -17.22 21.85 22.67
CA ASP A 151 -18.07 22.13 21.52
C ASP A 151 -17.81 21.23 20.32
N LYS A 152 -18.77 20.35 20.00
CA LYS A 152 -19.00 19.98 18.61
C LYS A 152 -19.28 21.29 17.87
N ALA A 153 -18.23 21.98 17.43
CA ALA A 153 -18.30 22.94 16.36
C ALA A 153 -19.12 22.25 15.29
N GLU A 154 -20.30 22.81 15.02
CA GLU A 154 -21.32 22.22 14.18
C GLU A 154 -20.64 21.60 12.95
N LYS A 155 -20.90 20.30 12.71
CA LYS A 155 -20.37 19.58 11.53
C LYS A 155 -20.63 20.34 10.22
N ASP A 156 -21.59 21.25 10.24
CA ASP A 156 -22.07 22.05 9.10
C ASP A 156 -21.00 22.97 8.51
N ASP A 157 -20.04 23.48 9.29
CA ASP A 157 -19.08 24.50 8.78
C ASP A 157 -17.76 23.89 8.25
N GLN A 158 -17.58 22.57 8.41
CA GLN A 158 -16.33 21.89 8.01
C GLN A 158 -16.14 21.82 6.49
N PHE A 159 -17.22 21.78 5.72
CA PHE A 159 -17.18 21.77 4.25
C PHE A 159 -16.97 23.16 3.65
N PHE A 160 -17.21 24.22 4.42
CA PHE A 160 -17.01 25.61 3.99
C PHE A 160 -15.65 26.18 4.42
N THR A 161 -14.93 25.48 5.29
CA THR A 161 -13.58 25.87 5.68
C THR A 161 -12.59 25.63 4.54
N GLY A 162 -12.14 26.71 3.89
CA GLY A 162 -11.16 26.65 2.82
C GLY A 162 -9.71 26.41 3.27
N GLY A 163 -8.81 26.23 2.29
CA GLY A 163 -7.37 26.13 2.51
C GLY A 163 -6.89 24.78 3.06
N VAL A 164 -5.57 24.68 3.28
CA VAL A 164 -4.91 23.42 3.69
C VAL A 164 -5.41 22.91 5.05
N GLY A 165 -5.80 23.82 5.95
CA GLY A 165 -6.40 23.48 7.25
C GLY A 165 -7.74 22.76 7.10
N GLY A 166 -8.67 23.34 6.35
CA GLY A 166 -9.97 22.73 6.06
C GLY A 166 -9.84 21.41 5.28
N LEU A 167 -8.95 21.36 4.28
CA LEU A 167 -8.67 20.11 3.55
C LEU A 167 -8.18 18.99 4.48
N LYS A 168 -7.32 19.29 5.45
CA LYS A 168 -6.88 18.30 6.46
C LYS A 168 -8.02 17.79 7.32
N VAL A 169 -8.99 18.64 7.66
CA VAL A 169 -10.20 18.25 8.40
C VAL A 169 -11.06 17.30 7.56
N LEU A 170 -11.28 17.64 6.28
CA LEU A 170 -12.04 16.79 5.35
C LEU A 170 -11.36 15.43 5.11
N ILE A 171 -10.03 15.40 4.94
CA ILE A 171 -9.27 14.15 4.82
C ILE A 171 -9.43 13.30 6.07
N ALA A 172 -9.34 13.89 7.26
CA ALA A 172 -9.50 13.17 8.50
C ALA A 172 -10.91 12.59 8.68
N ALA A 173 -11.95 13.34 8.28
CA ALA A 173 -13.32 12.86 8.25
C ALA A 173 -13.50 11.71 7.25
N LYS A 174 -12.98 11.87 6.02
CA LYS A 174 -13.00 10.82 4.99
C LYS A 174 -12.34 9.53 5.46
N ILE A 175 -11.17 9.60 6.09
CA ILE A 175 -10.47 8.41 6.58
C ILE A 175 -11.31 7.71 7.65
N ARG A 176 -11.83 8.46 8.63
CA ARG A 176 -12.62 7.88 9.73
C ARG A 176 -13.90 7.23 9.21
N ASP A 177 -14.71 7.99 8.49
CA ASP A 177 -16.05 7.55 8.08
C ASP A 177 -15.93 6.54 6.93
N GLY A 178 -15.02 6.77 5.98
CA GLY A 178 -14.77 5.86 4.86
C GLY A 178 -14.22 4.50 5.30
N LEU A 179 -13.30 4.46 6.26
CA LEU A 179 -12.79 3.18 6.80
C LEU A 179 -13.92 2.38 7.47
N LYS A 180 -14.77 3.05 8.25
CA LYS A 180 -15.92 2.41 8.90
C LYS A 180 -16.87 1.78 7.88
N VAL A 181 -17.26 2.54 6.85
CA VAL A 181 -18.19 2.06 5.82
C VAL A 181 -17.57 0.90 5.02
N PHE A 182 -16.28 1.00 4.65
CA PHE A 182 -15.57 -0.09 3.98
C PHE A 182 -15.62 -1.40 4.79
N ILE A 183 -15.30 -1.33 6.09
CA ILE A 183 -15.35 -2.50 6.99
C ILE A 183 -16.77 -3.07 7.06
N GLU A 184 -17.79 -2.23 7.22
CA GLU A 184 -19.20 -2.65 7.27
C GLU A 184 -19.63 -3.38 5.99
N HIS A 185 -19.24 -2.87 4.81
CA HIS A 185 -19.53 -3.51 3.54
C HIS A 185 -18.82 -4.87 3.39
N VAL A 186 -17.53 -4.96 3.73
CA VAL A 186 -16.80 -6.24 3.67
C VAL A 186 -17.39 -7.27 4.64
N VAL A 187 -17.71 -6.87 5.88
CA VAL A 187 -18.39 -7.74 6.85
C VAL A 187 -19.75 -8.20 6.34
N THR A 188 -20.50 -7.33 5.67
CA THR A 188 -21.81 -7.68 5.08
C THR A 188 -21.65 -8.73 3.97
N ILE A 189 -20.64 -8.58 3.11
CA ILE A 189 -20.31 -9.58 2.09
C ILE A 189 -19.96 -10.92 2.74
N CYS A 190 -19.08 -10.94 3.74
CA CYS A 190 -18.71 -12.17 4.45
C CYS A 190 -19.93 -12.90 5.02
N LYS A 191 -20.83 -12.18 5.70
CA LYS A 191 -22.08 -12.75 6.26
C LYS A 191 -22.98 -13.36 5.17
N ALA A 192 -23.15 -12.67 4.04
CA ALA A 192 -23.94 -13.17 2.93
C ALA A 192 -23.33 -14.45 2.32
N VAL A 193 -22.00 -14.48 2.18
CA VAL A 193 -21.26 -15.66 1.69
C VAL A 193 -21.39 -16.84 2.67
N GLU A 194 -21.23 -16.61 3.97
CA GLU A 194 -21.43 -17.64 5.01
C GLU A 194 -22.86 -18.18 4.99
N ALA A 195 -23.86 -17.29 4.90
CA ALA A 195 -25.25 -17.68 4.79
C ALA A 195 -25.52 -18.54 3.54
N ALA A 196 -24.92 -18.20 2.39
CA ALA A 196 -25.03 -18.98 1.16
C ALA A 196 -24.34 -20.35 1.28
N LEU A 197 -23.18 -20.42 1.94
CA LEU A 197 -22.44 -21.66 2.18
C LEU A 197 -23.11 -22.58 3.21
N SER A 198 -23.94 -22.05 4.10
CA SER A 198 -24.73 -22.85 5.05
C SER A 198 -25.85 -23.66 4.40
N ARG A 199 -26.25 -23.29 3.17
CA ARG A 199 -27.28 -23.99 2.39
C ARG A 199 -26.69 -25.21 1.70
N SER A 200 -27.53 -26.21 1.39
CA SER A 200 -27.11 -27.43 0.68
C SER A 200 -26.53 -27.17 -0.71
N ARG A 201 -26.90 -26.04 -1.33
CA ARG A 201 -26.37 -25.58 -2.61
C ARG A 201 -26.26 -24.05 -2.62
N VAL A 202 -25.14 -23.55 -3.13
CA VAL A 202 -24.95 -22.13 -3.43
C VAL A 202 -25.67 -21.79 -4.74
N ILE A 203 -26.57 -20.80 -4.67
CA ILE A 203 -27.30 -20.28 -5.84
C ILE A 203 -26.59 -19.01 -6.31
N LYS A 204 -25.93 -19.07 -7.47
CA LYS A 204 -25.12 -17.99 -8.03
C LYS A 204 -25.89 -16.68 -8.12
N GLU A 205 -27.07 -16.72 -8.72
CA GLU A 205 -27.88 -15.54 -9.04
C GLU A 205 -28.41 -14.86 -7.78
N ALA A 206 -28.78 -15.65 -6.77
CA ALA A 206 -29.26 -15.13 -5.49
C ALA A 206 -28.13 -14.46 -4.71
N LEU A 207 -26.96 -15.11 -4.64
CA LEU A 207 -25.79 -14.54 -3.96
C LEU A 207 -25.29 -13.28 -4.68
N ALA A 208 -25.20 -13.32 -6.02
CA ALA A 208 -24.79 -12.18 -6.83
C ALA A 208 -25.68 -10.96 -6.59
N LYS A 209 -27.01 -11.14 -6.54
CA LYS A 209 -27.96 -10.05 -6.25
C LYS A 209 -27.72 -9.40 -4.89
N GLU A 210 -27.21 -10.16 -3.92
CA GLU A 210 -26.96 -9.68 -2.57
C GLU A 210 -25.62 -8.94 -2.44
N ILE A 211 -24.55 -9.44 -3.11
CA ILE A 211 -23.19 -8.96 -2.84
C ILE A 211 -22.52 -8.18 -3.98
N GLN A 212 -22.99 -8.27 -5.23
CA GLN A 212 -22.23 -7.71 -6.37
C GLN A 212 -22.03 -6.20 -6.27
N ASP A 213 -23.08 -5.46 -5.88
CA ASP A 213 -23.03 -3.99 -5.86
C ASP A 213 -22.27 -3.52 -4.61
N ILE A 214 -22.45 -4.21 -3.49
CA ILE A 214 -21.69 -3.98 -2.27
C ILE A 214 -20.19 -4.21 -2.52
N ALA A 215 -19.82 -5.26 -3.26
CA ALA A 215 -18.42 -5.53 -3.60
C ALA A 215 -17.81 -4.45 -4.51
N ARG A 216 -18.58 -3.92 -5.48
CA ARG A 216 -18.14 -2.80 -6.33
C ARG A 216 -17.91 -1.53 -5.50
N VAL A 217 -18.83 -1.23 -4.58
CA VAL A 217 -18.72 -0.07 -3.69
C VAL A 217 -17.53 -0.24 -2.74
N ALA A 218 -17.41 -1.37 -2.05
CA ALA A 218 -16.29 -1.66 -1.15
C ALA A 218 -14.94 -1.57 -1.87
N ARG A 219 -14.86 -2.03 -3.12
CA ARG A 219 -13.64 -1.87 -3.94
C ARG A 219 -13.31 -0.39 -4.16
N GLN A 220 -14.28 0.42 -4.59
CA GLN A 220 -14.06 1.85 -4.82
C GLN A 220 -13.70 2.60 -3.54
N GLU A 221 -14.29 2.22 -2.41
CA GLU A 221 -13.94 2.76 -1.10
C GLU A 221 -12.48 2.44 -0.74
N LEU A 222 -12.06 1.18 -0.93
CA LEU A 222 -10.66 0.77 -0.72
C LEU A 222 -9.69 1.56 -1.61
N GLU A 223 -9.97 1.65 -2.92
CA GLU A 223 -9.14 2.42 -3.86
C GLU A 223 -9.10 3.91 -3.46
N SER A 224 -10.23 4.49 -3.06
CA SER A 224 -10.35 5.89 -2.64
C SER A 224 -9.61 6.22 -1.34
N LEU A 225 -9.46 5.23 -0.44
CA LEU A 225 -8.75 5.37 0.83
C LEU A 225 -7.23 5.17 0.67
N ALA A 226 -6.81 4.24 -0.19
CA ALA A 226 -5.44 3.74 -0.21
C ALA A 226 -4.63 4.11 -1.47
N LEU A 227 -5.28 4.50 -2.56
CA LEU A 227 -4.64 4.72 -3.85
C LEU A 227 -4.70 6.19 -4.27
N PHE A 228 -3.64 6.64 -4.94
CA PHE A 228 -3.60 7.95 -5.55
C PHE A 228 -4.31 7.93 -6.90
N ILE A 229 -4.60 9.11 -7.45
CA ILE A 229 -5.15 9.23 -8.81
C ILE A 229 -3.99 9.42 -9.80
N GLN A 230 -4.03 8.67 -10.89
CA GLN A 230 -3.11 8.69 -12.00
C GLN A 230 -3.83 9.08 -13.31
N PRO A 231 -3.19 9.86 -14.21
CA PRO A 231 -3.69 10.06 -15.57
C PRO A 231 -3.64 8.75 -16.39
N GLU A 232 -4.70 8.45 -17.12
CA GLU A 232 -4.71 7.42 -18.17
C GLU A 232 -4.31 8.09 -19.49
N LEU A 233 -3.16 7.72 -20.04
CA LEU A 233 -2.66 8.35 -21.27
C LEU A 233 -3.26 7.76 -22.55
N ASP A 234 -3.66 6.49 -22.54
CA ASP A 234 -3.89 5.77 -23.79
C ASP A 234 -5.29 5.97 -24.40
N LEU A 235 -6.27 6.48 -23.65
CA LEU A 235 -7.67 6.56 -24.12
C LEU A 235 -8.44 7.77 -23.58
N GLY A 236 -7.96 8.97 -23.91
CA GLY A 236 -8.76 10.20 -23.91
C GLY A 236 -9.34 10.62 -22.55
N ARG A 237 -8.59 11.47 -21.82
CA ARG A 237 -9.08 12.29 -20.69
C ARG A 237 -9.69 11.54 -19.49
N ASN A 238 -9.32 10.28 -19.25
CA ASN A 238 -9.76 9.58 -18.05
C ASN A 238 -8.66 9.55 -16.97
N THR A 239 -9.06 9.67 -15.72
CA THR A 239 -8.20 9.45 -14.55
C THR A 239 -8.58 8.14 -13.90
N ARG A 240 -7.59 7.39 -13.40
CA ARG A 240 -7.84 6.15 -12.65
C ARG A 240 -7.08 6.13 -11.33
N PRO A 241 -7.53 5.35 -10.33
CA PRO A 241 -6.68 5.02 -9.20
C PRO A 241 -5.38 4.34 -9.65
N THR A 242 -4.28 4.61 -8.97
CA THR A 242 -3.05 3.82 -9.04
C THR A 242 -3.35 2.37 -8.65
N LYS A 243 -2.44 1.44 -8.95
CA LYS A 243 -2.64 0.02 -8.58
C LYS A 243 -1.91 -0.29 -7.27
N PHE A 244 -2.49 -1.17 -6.46
CA PHE A 244 -1.73 -1.80 -5.38
C PHE A 244 -0.50 -2.53 -5.95
N PRO A 245 0.64 -2.56 -5.24
CA PRO A 245 1.79 -3.34 -5.68
C PRO A 245 1.40 -4.81 -5.85
N LYS A 246 1.85 -5.41 -6.96
CA LYS A 246 1.52 -6.81 -7.28
C LYS A 246 2.00 -7.74 -6.16
N LYS A 247 1.27 -8.85 -5.95
CA LYS A 247 1.56 -9.88 -4.93
C LYS A 247 1.50 -9.39 -3.49
N THR A 248 0.78 -8.30 -3.22
CA THR A 248 0.46 -7.87 -1.85
C THR A 248 -0.93 -8.36 -1.46
N GLY A 249 -1.16 -8.57 -0.17
CA GLY A 249 -2.48 -8.97 0.33
C GLY A 249 -3.59 -7.97 -0.06
N TRP A 250 -3.29 -6.68 -0.02
CA TRP A 250 -4.24 -5.63 -0.42
C TRP A 250 -4.55 -5.63 -1.93
N ALA A 251 -3.60 -6.00 -2.79
CA ALA A 251 -3.89 -6.22 -4.20
C ALA A 251 -4.88 -7.39 -4.37
N GLU A 252 -4.69 -8.49 -3.64
CA GLU A 252 -5.59 -9.64 -3.68
C GLU A 252 -6.99 -9.31 -3.14
N VAL A 253 -7.09 -8.51 -2.06
CA VAL A 253 -8.38 -8.01 -1.55
C VAL A 253 -9.10 -7.20 -2.63
N ASN A 254 -8.38 -6.28 -3.29
CA ASN A 254 -8.94 -5.47 -4.37
C ASN A 254 -9.42 -6.33 -5.56
N ASP A 255 -8.63 -7.33 -5.96
CA ASP A 255 -8.95 -8.24 -7.06
C ASP A 255 -10.11 -9.19 -6.70
N THR A 256 -10.19 -9.61 -5.44
CA THR A 256 -11.32 -10.39 -4.90
C THR A 256 -12.61 -9.58 -4.97
N LEU A 257 -12.59 -8.33 -4.51
CA LEU A 257 -13.76 -7.44 -4.59
C LEU A 257 -14.14 -7.12 -6.04
N TYR A 258 -13.16 -6.94 -6.93
CA TYR A 258 -13.40 -6.80 -8.38
C TYR A 258 -14.13 -8.02 -8.95
N THR A 259 -13.64 -9.22 -8.63
CA THR A 259 -14.24 -10.48 -9.09
C THR A 259 -15.64 -10.66 -8.54
N LEU A 260 -15.88 -10.39 -7.26
CA LEU A 260 -17.21 -10.43 -6.66
C LEU A 260 -18.19 -9.43 -7.30
N GLY A 261 -17.70 -8.25 -7.71
CA GLY A 261 -18.47 -7.28 -8.47
C GLY A 261 -18.75 -7.67 -9.93
N GLY A 262 -18.01 -8.62 -10.49
CA GLY A 262 -18.12 -9.10 -11.87
C GLY A 262 -18.64 -10.53 -11.95
N VAL A 263 -19.96 -10.70 -11.85
CA VAL A 263 -20.65 -12.02 -11.79
C VAL A 263 -20.29 -12.95 -12.95
N ASP A 264 -19.95 -12.39 -14.12
CA ASP A 264 -19.53 -13.15 -15.31
C ASP A 264 -18.18 -13.86 -15.11
N GLY A 265 -17.30 -13.30 -14.27
CA GLY A 265 -16.01 -13.87 -13.92
C GLY A 265 -16.06 -14.95 -12.83
N TRP A 266 -17.24 -15.23 -12.27
CA TRP A 266 -17.34 -16.19 -11.17
C TRP A 266 -17.13 -17.64 -11.63
N PRO A 267 -16.52 -18.50 -10.79
CA PRO A 267 -16.36 -19.91 -11.08
C PRO A 267 -17.68 -20.64 -11.36
N LYS A 268 -17.58 -21.80 -11.99
CA LYS A 268 -18.74 -22.67 -12.27
C LYS A 268 -19.39 -23.14 -10.96
N SER A 269 -20.68 -23.47 -11.02
CA SER A 269 -21.48 -23.85 -9.83
C SER A 269 -20.89 -24.96 -8.96
N LYS A 270 -20.03 -25.85 -9.50
CA LYS A 270 -19.36 -26.91 -8.74
C LYS A 270 -18.16 -26.42 -7.92
N GLU A 271 -17.42 -25.44 -8.45
CA GLU A 271 -16.20 -24.89 -7.85
C GLU A 271 -16.51 -23.68 -6.94
N MET A 272 -17.70 -23.10 -7.11
CA MET A 272 -18.13 -21.91 -6.37
C MET A 272 -18.10 -22.06 -4.84
N PRO A 273 -18.59 -23.15 -4.22
CA PRO A 273 -18.51 -23.29 -2.77
C PRO A 273 -17.07 -23.30 -2.24
N ASP A 274 -16.16 -23.96 -2.96
CA ASP A 274 -14.75 -24.06 -2.57
C ASP A 274 -14.03 -22.72 -2.76
N TRP A 275 -14.30 -22.02 -3.86
CA TRP A 275 -13.78 -20.66 -4.08
C TRP A 275 -14.24 -19.69 -2.98
N LEU A 276 -15.52 -19.73 -2.61
CA LEU A 276 -16.05 -18.88 -1.53
C LEU A 276 -15.40 -19.19 -0.18
N ARG A 277 -15.21 -20.48 0.15
CA ARG A 277 -14.69 -20.94 1.45
C ARG A 277 -13.18 -20.80 1.58
N LEU A 278 -12.43 -21.14 0.53
CA LEU A 278 -10.97 -21.26 0.58
C LEU A 278 -10.26 -20.00 0.10
N HIS A 279 -10.96 -19.09 -0.59
CA HIS A 279 -10.36 -17.87 -1.12
C HIS A 279 -11.09 -16.61 -0.64
N VAL A 280 -12.39 -16.47 -0.94
CA VAL A 280 -13.12 -15.22 -0.66
C VAL A 280 -13.20 -14.92 0.85
N LEU A 281 -13.73 -15.87 1.65
CA LEU A 281 -13.88 -15.65 3.09
C LEU A 281 -12.53 -15.41 3.79
N PRO A 282 -11.46 -16.18 3.53
CA PRO A 282 -10.17 -15.90 4.15
C PRO A 282 -9.60 -14.54 3.77
N VAL A 283 -9.61 -14.16 2.47
CA VAL A 283 -9.06 -12.87 2.02
C VAL A 283 -9.83 -11.69 2.61
N LEU A 284 -11.16 -11.73 2.57
CA LEU A 284 -11.98 -10.64 3.13
C LEU A 284 -11.95 -10.63 4.66
N GLY A 285 -11.90 -11.80 5.30
CA GLY A 285 -11.73 -11.93 6.75
C GLY A 285 -10.40 -11.35 7.23
N TRP A 286 -9.32 -11.55 6.48
CA TRP A 286 -8.02 -10.92 6.74
C TRP A 286 -8.11 -9.40 6.66
N ALA A 287 -8.82 -8.85 5.67
CA ALA A 287 -8.94 -7.40 5.46
C ALA A 287 -9.67 -6.67 6.60
N VAL A 288 -10.57 -7.35 7.32
CA VAL A 288 -11.33 -6.80 8.46
C VAL A 288 -10.93 -7.41 9.81
N SER A 289 -9.80 -8.13 9.85
CA SER A 289 -9.31 -8.72 11.09
C SER A 289 -8.99 -7.63 12.11
N LYS A 290 -9.33 -7.91 13.37
CA LYS A 290 -8.96 -7.06 14.52
C LYS A 290 -7.63 -7.46 15.14
N GLU A 291 -6.98 -8.50 14.61
CA GLU A 291 -5.66 -8.92 15.06
C GLU A 291 -4.61 -7.92 14.57
N ARG A 292 -3.59 -7.65 15.40
CA ARG A 292 -2.52 -6.67 15.12
C ARG A 292 -1.72 -6.97 13.85
N LYS A 293 -1.47 -8.24 13.57
CA LYS A 293 -0.73 -8.73 12.40
C LYS A 293 -1.40 -10.02 11.92
N PRO A 294 -2.56 -9.92 11.25
CA PRO A 294 -3.25 -11.10 10.79
C PRO A 294 -2.36 -11.80 9.76
N GLU A 295 -2.12 -13.09 9.97
CA GLU A 295 -1.35 -13.89 9.02
C GLU A 295 -2.08 -13.96 7.69
N TRP A 296 -1.34 -13.82 6.59
CA TRP A 296 -1.93 -13.91 5.27
C TRP A 296 -2.48 -15.32 5.04
N PRO A 297 -3.79 -15.48 4.73
CA PRO A 297 -4.45 -16.77 4.84
C PRO A 297 -4.27 -17.67 3.62
N LEU A 298 -3.89 -17.10 2.47
CA LEU A 298 -3.60 -17.90 1.28
C LEU A 298 -2.15 -18.37 1.31
N ALA A 299 -1.90 -19.59 0.86
CA ALA A 299 -0.55 -20.11 0.73
C ALA A 299 0.33 -19.11 -0.04
N ALA A 300 1.53 -18.83 0.49
CA ALA A 300 2.52 -18.03 -0.23
C ALA A 300 2.68 -18.62 -1.64
N PRO A 301 2.75 -17.79 -2.71
CA PRO A 301 2.95 -18.31 -4.05
C PRO A 301 4.22 -19.15 -4.08
N THR A 302 4.07 -20.47 -4.06
CA THR A 302 5.19 -21.39 -4.19
C THR A 302 5.78 -21.13 -5.56
N ALA A 303 6.96 -20.54 -5.61
CA ALA A 303 7.74 -20.52 -6.83
C ALA A 303 7.87 -21.98 -7.26
N PRO A 304 7.38 -22.38 -8.45
CA PRO A 304 7.62 -23.74 -8.90
C PRO A 304 9.14 -23.91 -8.95
N ALA A 305 9.62 -24.90 -8.20
CA ALA A 305 10.98 -25.40 -8.37
C ALA A 305 11.14 -25.65 -9.87
N SER A 306 12.12 -24.99 -10.48
CA SER A 306 12.46 -25.20 -11.89
C SER A 306 12.85 -26.65 -12.08
N GLU A 307 11.90 -27.47 -12.47
CA GLU A 307 12.15 -28.73 -13.12
C GLU A 307 12.49 -28.38 -14.57
N LEU A 308 13.75 -28.62 -14.94
CA LEU A 308 14.31 -28.38 -16.27
C LEU A 308 13.43 -29.01 -17.35
N ALA A 309 12.63 -28.21 -18.04
CA ALA A 309 11.94 -28.60 -19.26
C ALA A 309 12.84 -28.34 -20.47
N VAL A 310 13.31 -29.43 -21.07
CA VAL A 310 14.02 -29.49 -22.35
C VAL A 310 13.04 -29.11 -23.47
N PRO A 311 13.45 -28.33 -24.49
CA PRO A 311 12.54 -27.92 -25.56
C PRO A 311 12.36 -29.05 -26.57
N ALA A 312 11.11 -29.35 -26.92
CA ALA A 312 10.75 -30.12 -28.10
C ALA A 312 9.95 -29.21 -29.06
N GLU A 313 10.60 -28.83 -30.15
CA GLU A 313 9.96 -28.60 -31.46
C GLU A 313 9.33 -29.93 -31.94
N ALA A 314 8.34 -30.07 -32.80
CA ALA A 314 7.39 -29.24 -33.56
C ALA A 314 6.31 -30.23 -34.09
N ASP A 315 5.08 -29.79 -34.42
CA ASP A 315 4.60 -29.78 -35.82
C ASP A 315 3.08 -29.48 -35.99
N SER A 316 2.82 -28.82 -37.13
CA SER A 316 1.64 -28.86 -38.02
C SER A 316 0.24 -28.38 -37.58
N VAL A 317 -0.07 -27.16 -38.04
CA VAL A 317 -1.16 -26.76 -38.97
C VAL A 317 -2.55 -27.42 -38.85
N GLY A 318 -3.55 -26.55 -38.65
CA GLY A 318 -4.97 -26.79 -38.94
C GLY A 318 -5.68 -25.46 -39.21
N ASP A 319 -5.71 -25.08 -40.47
CA ASP A 319 -6.30 -23.87 -41.04
C ASP A 319 -7.83 -23.85 -40.93
N ARG A 320 -8.43 -22.67 -40.66
CA ARG A 320 -9.86 -22.39 -40.90
C ARG A 320 -10.12 -20.88 -40.91
N HIS A 321 -10.20 -20.38 -42.13
CA HIS A 321 -10.70 -19.08 -42.58
C HIS A 321 -11.90 -18.53 -41.81
N TYR A 322 -11.83 -17.24 -41.45
CA TYR A 322 -12.98 -16.35 -41.35
C TYR A 322 -12.67 -15.03 -42.08
N SER A 323 -13.59 -14.64 -42.94
CA SER A 323 -13.51 -13.57 -43.93
C SER A 323 -13.50 -12.17 -43.30
N GLU A 324 -12.60 -11.30 -43.77
CA GLU A 324 -12.64 -9.85 -43.53
C GLU A 324 -13.77 -9.18 -44.34
N PRO A 325 -14.51 -8.23 -43.77
CA PRO A 325 -15.15 -7.18 -44.56
C PRO A 325 -14.13 -6.07 -44.87
N ALA A 326 -14.03 -5.75 -46.16
CA ALA A 326 -13.18 -4.70 -46.70
C ALA A 326 -13.48 -3.32 -46.07
N MET A 327 -12.45 -2.67 -45.55
CA MET A 327 -12.42 -1.24 -45.27
C MET A 327 -11.68 -0.54 -46.42
N PRO A 328 -12.17 0.61 -46.91
CA PRO A 328 -11.47 1.36 -47.95
C PRO A 328 -10.13 1.91 -47.44
N ASP A 329 -9.12 1.79 -48.30
CA ASP A 329 -7.84 2.47 -48.21
C ASP A 329 -8.05 3.99 -48.10
N GLU A 330 -7.66 4.55 -46.95
CA GLU A 330 -6.94 5.83 -46.81
C GLU A 330 -6.87 6.17 -45.32
N VAL A 331 -5.87 5.62 -44.63
CA VAL A 331 -5.38 6.22 -43.38
C VAL A 331 -3.99 6.77 -43.66
N SER A 332 -3.95 8.10 -43.72
CA SER A 332 -2.73 8.90 -43.73
C SER A 332 -1.79 8.41 -42.63
N THR A 333 -0.56 8.08 -43.01
CA THR A 333 0.57 7.86 -42.12
C THR A 333 0.90 9.17 -41.40
N ASP A 334 0.32 9.36 -40.22
CA ASP A 334 0.85 10.25 -39.17
C ASP A 334 0.97 9.43 -37.87
N ALA A 335 1.89 8.47 -37.90
CA ALA A 335 2.47 7.89 -36.69
C ALA A 335 3.82 8.58 -36.48
N ASP A 336 4.12 8.92 -35.22
CA ASP A 336 5.29 9.68 -34.74
C ASP A 336 5.17 11.22 -34.77
N VAL A 337 4.09 11.75 -34.18
CA VAL A 337 4.20 13.04 -33.47
C VAL A 337 4.38 12.72 -31.98
N PRO A 338 5.55 13.01 -31.38
CA PRO A 338 5.68 13.01 -29.93
C PRO A 338 4.69 14.03 -29.39
N ASP A 339 3.74 13.58 -28.57
CA ASP A 339 2.85 14.50 -27.88
C ASP A 339 3.65 15.19 -26.77
N GLU A 340 4.39 16.24 -27.15
CA GLU A 340 5.25 17.05 -26.26
C GLU A 340 4.50 17.50 -25.01
N VAL A 341 3.17 17.66 -25.10
CA VAL A 341 2.31 18.02 -23.97
C VAL A 341 2.24 16.89 -22.94
N THR A 342 2.14 15.64 -23.39
CA THR A 342 2.12 14.45 -22.54
C THR A 342 3.48 14.21 -21.88
N ASP A 343 4.56 14.37 -22.62
CA ASP A 343 5.93 14.21 -22.08
C ASP A 343 6.28 15.34 -21.10
N ARG A 344 5.84 16.58 -21.39
CA ARG A 344 5.98 17.72 -20.48
C ARG A 344 5.15 17.56 -19.21
N PHE A 345 3.94 17.00 -19.30
CA PHE A 345 3.11 16.75 -18.14
C PHE A 345 3.69 15.64 -17.26
N GLY A 346 4.18 14.55 -17.87
CA GLY A 346 4.87 13.47 -17.15
C GLY A 346 6.10 13.97 -16.40
N ALA A 347 6.95 14.76 -17.06
CA ALA A 347 8.13 15.35 -16.44
C ALA A 347 7.78 16.32 -15.30
N ALA A 348 6.78 17.18 -15.49
CA ALA A 348 6.34 18.12 -14.46
C ALA A 348 5.71 17.41 -13.24
N LEU A 349 4.99 16.30 -13.48
CA LEU A 349 4.40 15.49 -12.41
C LEU A 349 5.47 14.75 -11.61
N GLU A 350 6.48 14.19 -12.29
CA GLU A 350 7.61 13.52 -11.66
C GLU A 350 8.43 14.51 -10.80
N GLU A 351 8.70 15.71 -11.34
CA GLU A 351 9.39 16.79 -10.61
C GLU A 351 8.59 17.26 -9.39
N ALA A 352 7.29 17.52 -9.55
CA ALA A 352 6.44 18.02 -8.47
C ALA A 352 6.20 16.98 -7.35
N THR A 353 6.23 15.69 -7.68
CA THR A 353 5.98 14.61 -6.72
C THR A 353 7.27 13.95 -6.20
N GLY A 354 8.44 14.40 -6.64
CA GLY A 354 9.73 13.81 -6.28
C GLY A 354 9.86 12.35 -6.72
N GLY A 355 9.29 12.00 -7.88
CA GLY A 355 9.29 10.64 -8.43
C GLY A 355 8.28 9.69 -7.79
N PHE A 356 7.42 10.15 -6.87
CA PHE A 356 6.39 9.31 -6.26
C PHE A 356 5.26 8.95 -7.24
N MET A 357 4.99 9.81 -8.22
CA MET A 357 4.08 9.51 -9.33
C MET A 357 4.86 9.52 -10.65
N THR A 358 4.82 8.41 -11.37
CA THR A 358 5.44 8.28 -12.69
C THR A 358 4.39 7.90 -13.73
N VAL A 359 4.56 8.44 -14.92
CA VAL A 359 3.69 8.16 -16.05
C VAL A 359 4.26 6.98 -16.84
N SER A 360 3.65 5.80 -16.72
CA SER A 360 4.06 4.61 -17.47
C SER A 360 3.35 4.53 -18.82
N ARG A 361 4.10 4.59 -19.93
CA ARG A 361 3.61 4.21 -21.27
C ARG A 361 3.56 2.68 -21.35
N GLU A 362 2.41 2.10 -21.69
CA GLU A 362 2.37 0.69 -22.09
C GLU A 362 2.84 0.63 -23.55
N ALA A 363 4.06 0.12 -23.77
CA ALA A 363 4.62 0.02 -25.11
C ALA A 363 3.75 -0.91 -25.98
N PRO A 364 3.38 -0.51 -27.21
CA PRO A 364 2.69 -1.43 -28.11
C PRO A 364 3.60 -2.64 -28.36
N ARG A 365 3.03 -3.85 -28.25
CA ARG A 365 3.76 -5.09 -28.50
C ARG A 365 4.43 -5.03 -29.88
N ASN A 366 5.75 -4.91 -29.90
CA ASN A 366 6.56 -5.01 -31.11
C ASN A 366 6.27 -6.35 -31.81
N ARG A 367 5.48 -6.31 -32.88
CA ARG A 367 5.46 -7.39 -33.88
C ARG A 367 6.84 -7.34 -34.54
N LYS A 368 7.70 -8.32 -34.28
CA LYS A 368 8.95 -8.51 -35.03
C LYS A 368 8.61 -8.48 -36.51
N GLN A 369 9.19 -7.54 -37.25
CA GLN A 369 9.21 -7.59 -38.71
C GLN A 369 9.84 -8.92 -39.11
N PHE A 370 9.07 -9.78 -39.77
CA PHE A 370 9.62 -10.95 -40.44
C PHE A 370 10.57 -10.46 -41.54
N ALA A 371 11.68 -11.19 -41.70
CA ALA A 371 12.73 -10.88 -42.65
C ALA A 371 12.19 -10.69 -44.07
N LYS A 372 12.77 -9.73 -44.78
CA LYS A 372 12.51 -9.37 -46.17
C LYS A 372 12.52 -10.63 -47.05
N VAL A 373 11.39 -10.97 -47.64
CA VAL A 373 11.25 -12.05 -48.63
C VAL A 373 12.03 -11.63 -49.89
N PRO A 374 12.97 -12.46 -50.41
CA PRO A 374 13.63 -12.17 -51.68
C PRO A 374 12.65 -12.21 -52.85
N GLU A 375 12.82 -11.32 -53.83
CA GLU A 375 12.05 -11.28 -55.07
C GLU A 375 12.17 -12.60 -55.84
N LEU A 376 11.01 -13.17 -56.24
CA LEU A 376 10.95 -14.30 -57.16
C LEU A 376 11.33 -13.80 -58.57
N ALA A 377 12.24 -14.54 -59.21
CA ALA A 377 12.70 -14.29 -60.57
C ALA A 377 11.57 -14.41 -61.60
N ASP A 378 11.64 -13.55 -62.61
CA ASP A 378 10.81 -13.54 -63.83
C ASP A 378 10.85 -14.89 -64.56
N ASP A 379 9.67 -15.48 -64.79
CA ASP A 379 9.44 -16.42 -65.87
C ASP A 379 8.62 -15.73 -66.97
N SER A 380 9.34 -15.00 -67.84
CA SER A 380 8.81 -14.55 -69.11
C SER A 380 8.95 -15.68 -70.15
N VAL A 381 7.84 -16.30 -70.56
CA VAL A 381 7.77 -17.00 -71.86
C VAL A 381 6.46 -16.67 -72.57
N ALA A 382 6.62 -15.71 -73.49
CA ALA A 382 6.11 -15.63 -74.86
C ALA A 382 4.62 -15.87 -75.17
N GLU A 383 4.06 -14.79 -75.71
CA GLU A 383 2.92 -14.72 -76.63
C GLU A 383 2.87 -15.88 -77.64
N ALA A 384 1.69 -16.46 -77.82
CA ALA A 384 1.30 -17.13 -79.05
C ALA A 384 -0.04 -16.58 -79.52
N GLU A 385 -0.02 -16.06 -80.76
CA GLU A 385 -1.09 -15.39 -81.49
C GLU A 385 -2.42 -16.15 -81.51
N LEU A 386 -3.51 -15.39 -81.43
CA LEU A 386 -4.87 -15.81 -81.76
C LEU A 386 -5.43 -14.92 -82.89
N VAL A 387 -5.49 -15.44 -84.11
CA VAL A 387 -6.42 -14.98 -85.16
C VAL A 387 -6.72 -16.13 -86.15
N PRO A 388 -7.83 -16.13 -86.92
CA PRO A 388 -9.13 -16.64 -86.47
C PRO A 388 -9.76 -17.69 -87.44
N ALA A 389 -10.88 -18.27 -86.98
CA ALA A 389 -12.06 -18.75 -87.72
C ALA A 389 -11.92 -19.78 -88.88
N VAL A 390 -12.72 -20.85 -88.80
CA VAL A 390 -13.85 -21.20 -89.69
C VAL A 390 -14.22 -22.69 -89.52
N THR A 391 -15.50 -22.93 -89.27
CA THR A 391 -16.27 -24.20 -89.27
C THR A 391 -16.31 -24.86 -90.68
N PRO A 392 -16.70 -26.13 -90.87
CA PRO A 392 -17.63 -26.95 -90.06
C PRO A 392 -17.08 -28.26 -89.48
#